data_AF-A0A0X3P935-F1
#
_entry.id   AF-A0A0X3P935-F1
#
_cell.length_a   1.000
_cell.length_b   1.000
_cell.length_c   1.000
_cell.angle_alpha   90.00
_cell.angle_beta   90.00
_cell.angle_gamma   90.00
#
_symmetry.space_group_name_H-M   'P 1'
#
loop_
_entity.id
_entity.type
_entity.pdbx_description
1 polymer ?
#
loop_
_entity_poly.entity_id
_entity_poly.type
_entity_poly.pdbx_seq_one_letter_code
_entity_poly.pdbx_strand_id
1 'polypeptide(L)'
;MREKRVATTAVALQDGRVFCFGGFDGTSRLSTVEFCCLQRNWRETKSHGAAATDTFWKTAAPMRFARSKLAGAYFRGRIIIVGGYNRKGGLSSVDMFSPPDAERPLGEWTELTDMQQPRHMCFLLVCNERLFAIGGEEDPQNTVEEFSSKDPLPPIDSDLVTWTWIENRRASKLNGIRGAATVIL
;
A
#
# COMPACT_ATOMS: atom_id res chain seq x y z
N MET A 1 2.91 0.58 -17.12
CA MET A 1 1.63 0.10 -16.57
C MET A 1 0.65 -0.02 -17.72
N ARG A 2 -0.28 -0.96 -17.62
CA ARG A 2 -1.36 -1.24 -18.58
C ARG A 2 -2.39 -0.12 -18.58
N GLU A 3 -2.64 0.51 -17.44
CA GLU A 3 -3.47 1.71 -17.34
C GLU A 3 -2.70 2.91 -16.80
N LYS A 4 -3.14 4.10 -17.20
CA LYS A 4 -2.65 5.36 -16.65
C LYS A 4 -3.16 5.50 -15.23
N ARG A 5 -2.28 5.86 -14.29
CA ARG A 5 -2.67 6.18 -12.92
C ARG A 5 -1.82 7.29 -12.33
N VAL A 6 -2.46 8.24 -11.65
CA VAL A 6 -1.83 9.23 -10.77
C VAL A 6 -2.35 9.05 -9.34
N ALA A 7 -1.62 9.57 -8.35
CA ALA A 7 -1.97 9.39 -6.93
C ALA A 7 -2.22 7.90 -6.55
N THR A 8 -1.45 7.01 -7.16
CA THR A 8 -1.35 5.59 -6.82
C THR A 8 -0.34 5.41 -5.69
N THR A 9 -0.37 4.26 -4.99
CA THR A 9 0.73 3.85 -4.11
C THR A 9 1.48 2.70 -4.78
N ALA A 10 2.81 2.70 -4.65
CA ALA A 10 3.66 1.62 -5.10
C ALA A 10 4.33 0.93 -3.90
N VAL A 11 4.39 -0.40 -3.91
CA VAL A 11 5.02 -1.20 -2.87
C VAL A 11 5.97 -2.20 -3.51
N ALA A 12 7.24 -2.17 -3.09
CA ALA A 12 8.27 -3.11 -3.55
C ALA A 12 8.45 -4.24 -2.53
N LEU A 13 8.63 -5.46 -3.04
CA LEU A 13 8.93 -6.66 -2.27
C LEU A 13 10.41 -6.98 -2.39
N GLN A 14 10.92 -7.76 -1.44
CA GLN A 14 12.31 -8.22 -1.42
C GLN A 14 12.66 -9.11 -2.63
N ASP A 15 11.68 -9.79 -3.22
CA ASP A 15 11.85 -10.64 -4.41
C ASP A 15 11.92 -9.84 -5.74
N GLY A 16 11.91 -8.50 -5.66
CA GLY A 16 11.98 -7.61 -6.81
C GLY A 16 10.64 -7.32 -7.48
N ARG A 17 9.53 -7.89 -6.98
CA ARG A 17 8.19 -7.48 -7.44
C ARG A 17 7.86 -6.08 -6.95
N VAL A 18 7.22 -5.29 -7.80
CA VAL A 18 6.67 -3.97 -7.46
C VAL A 18 5.21 -3.92 -7.87
N PHE A 19 4.35 -3.60 -6.91
CA PHE A 19 2.91 -3.47 -7.07
C PHE A 19 2.50 -2.01 -7.09
N CYS A 20 1.52 -1.66 -7.90
CA CYS A 20 0.88 -0.36 -7.96
C CYS A 20 -0.62 -0.54 -7.71
N PHE A 21 -1.14 0.16 -6.71
CA PHE A 21 -2.52 0.02 -6.26
C PHE A 21 -3.32 1.28 -6.56
N GLY A 22 -4.49 1.11 -7.18
CA GLY A 22 -5.48 2.17 -7.39
C GLY A 22 -4.91 3.43 -8.04
N GLY A 23 -5.38 4.59 -7.59
CA GLY A 23 -5.06 5.88 -8.18
C GLY A 23 -6.21 6.43 -9.01
N PHE A 24 -5.89 7.34 -9.93
CA PHE A 24 -6.84 8.04 -10.78
C PHE A 24 -6.34 8.06 -12.23
N ASP A 25 -7.16 7.65 -13.18
CA ASP A 25 -6.79 7.56 -14.61
C ASP A 25 -6.96 8.90 -15.38
N GLY A 26 -7.62 9.88 -14.77
CA GLY A 26 -8.06 11.14 -15.40
C GLY A 26 -9.58 11.30 -15.41
N THR A 27 -10.31 10.20 -15.25
CA THR A 27 -11.78 10.11 -15.30
C THR A 27 -12.33 9.47 -14.03
N SER A 28 -11.74 8.38 -13.57
CA SER A 28 -12.23 7.53 -12.49
C SER A 28 -11.12 7.15 -11.51
N ARG A 29 -11.51 6.94 -10.24
CA ARG A 29 -10.60 6.29 -9.28
C ARG A 29 -10.55 4.80 -9.62
N LEU A 30 -9.42 4.18 -9.38
CA LEU A 30 -9.16 2.79 -9.75
C LEU A 30 -9.18 1.89 -8.51
N SER A 31 -9.76 0.70 -8.64
CA SER A 31 -9.58 -0.42 -7.71
C SER A 31 -8.51 -1.41 -8.17
N THR A 32 -8.07 -1.27 -9.42
CA THR A 32 -7.15 -2.18 -10.07
C THR A 32 -5.77 -2.17 -9.43
N VAL A 33 -5.12 -3.34 -9.50
CA VAL A 33 -3.76 -3.56 -9.05
C VAL A 33 -2.95 -4.13 -10.20
N GLU A 34 -1.79 -3.52 -10.43
CA GLU A 34 -0.82 -4.00 -11.39
C GLU A 34 0.51 -4.26 -10.70
N PHE A 35 1.29 -5.20 -11.21
CA PHE A 35 2.64 -5.45 -10.72
C PHE A 35 3.58 -5.88 -11.84
N CYS A 36 4.87 -5.72 -11.59
CA CYS A 36 5.94 -6.20 -12.46
C CYS A 36 7.11 -6.68 -11.61
N CYS A 37 8.08 -7.35 -12.24
CA CYS A 37 9.36 -7.68 -11.60
C CYS A 37 10.42 -6.70 -12.11
N LEU A 38 10.97 -5.87 -11.21
CA LEU A 38 12.11 -5.00 -11.53
C LEU A 38 13.42 -5.77 -11.31
N GLN A 39 13.82 -6.56 -12.30
CA GLN A 39 15.12 -7.25 -12.28
C GLN A 39 16.27 -6.36 -12.79
N ARG A 40 17.51 -6.67 -12.39
CA ARG A 40 18.72 -5.88 -12.74
C ARG A 40 18.90 -5.65 -14.25
N ASN A 41 18.43 -6.58 -15.08
CA ASN A 41 18.56 -6.54 -16.55
C ASN A 41 17.31 -5.97 -17.27
N TRP A 42 16.43 -5.25 -16.59
CA TRP A 42 15.21 -4.67 -17.20
C TRP A 42 15.46 -3.80 -18.45
N ARG A 43 16.70 -3.31 -18.63
CA ARG A 43 17.14 -2.56 -19.82
C ARG A 43 17.50 -3.46 -21.02
N GLU A 44 18.00 -4.67 -20.77
CA GLU A 44 18.49 -5.60 -21.82
C GLU A 44 17.36 -6.32 -22.56
N THR A 45 16.18 -6.40 -21.95
CA THR A 45 14.98 -7.01 -22.54
C THR A 45 14.44 -6.23 -23.75
N LYS A 46 14.89 -4.99 -23.98
CA LYS A 46 14.56 -4.22 -25.19
C LYS A 46 15.39 -4.60 -26.43
N SER A 47 16.50 -5.33 -26.26
CA SER A 47 17.50 -5.54 -27.31
C SER A 47 17.20 -6.72 -28.26
N HIS A 48 16.25 -7.59 -27.89
CA HIS A 48 15.89 -8.75 -28.69
C HIS A 48 14.50 -8.51 -29.28
N GLY A 49 14.45 -8.15 -30.57
CA GLY A 49 13.28 -7.66 -31.32
C GLY A 49 12.08 -8.62 -31.47
N ALA A 50 11.61 -9.21 -30.37
CA ALA A 50 10.33 -9.88 -30.28
C ALA A 50 9.29 -8.93 -29.65
N ALA A 51 8.03 -9.06 -30.05
CA ALA A 51 6.88 -8.30 -29.57
C ALA A 51 6.66 -8.40 -28.04
N ALA A 52 7.48 -7.70 -27.25
CA ALA A 52 7.55 -7.82 -25.79
C ALA A 52 6.98 -6.58 -25.06
N THR A 53 5.84 -6.05 -25.52
CA THR A 53 5.22 -4.87 -24.89
C THR A 53 3.96 -5.16 -24.07
N ASP A 54 3.50 -6.42 -23.95
CA ASP A 54 2.22 -6.71 -23.27
C ASP A 54 2.30 -7.68 -22.06
N THR A 55 3.49 -8.19 -21.71
CA THR A 55 3.66 -9.19 -20.62
C THR A 55 4.41 -8.68 -19.38
N PHE A 56 5.01 -7.48 -19.44
CA PHE A 56 5.83 -6.97 -18.33
C PHE A 56 4.98 -6.56 -17.11
N TRP A 57 3.90 -5.82 -17.36
CA TRP A 57 2.91 -5.49 -16.32
C TRP A 57 1.81 -6.54 -16.31
N LYS A 58 1.62 -7.14 -15.13
CA LYS A 58 0.60 -8.15 -14.83
C LYS A 58 -0.47 -7.54 -13.93
N THR A 59 -1.67 -8.09 -13.99
CA THR A 59 -2.79 -7.71 -13.12
C THR A 59 -2.81 -8.59 -11.87
N ALA A 60 -3.20 -8.02 -10.73
CA ALA A 60 -3.51 -8.75 -9.50
C ALA A 60 -5.00 -8.60 -9.16
N ALA A 61 -5.48 -9.29 -8.12
CA ALA A 61 -6.84 -9.16 -7.64
C ALA A 61 -7.15 -7.69 -7.29
N PRO A 62 -8.28 -7.11 -7.74
CA PRO A 62 -8.60 -5.71 -7.49
C PRO A 62 -8.97 -5.49 -6.01
N MET A 63 -8.75 -4.26 -5.53
CA MET A 63 -9.22 -3.81 -4.21
C MET A 63 -10.75 -3.78 -4.16
N ARG A 64 -11.31 -3.93 -2.95
CA ARG A 64 -12.77 -3.80 -2.70
C ARG A 64 -13.32 -2.43 -3.09
N PHE A 65 -12.55 -1.37 -2.90
CA PHE A 65 -12.95 0.00 -3.19
C PHE A 65 -11.97 0.67 -4.14
N ALA A 66 -12.50 1.33 -5.16
CA ALA A 66 -11.73 2.22 -6.00
C ALA A 66 -11.31 3.47 -5.21
N ARG A 67 -10.00 3.72 -5.12
CA ARG A 67 -9.42 4.75 -4.26
C ARG A 67 -8.15 5.33 -4.87
N SER A 68 -7.88 6.60 -4.57
CA SER A 68 -6.65 7.33 -4.91
C SER A 68 -6.05 7.93 -3.66
N LYS A 69 -4.81 8.44 -3.70
CA LYS A 69 -4.14 9.08 -2.54
C LYS A 69 -4.03 8.17 -1.31
N LEU A 70 -4.03 6.86 -1.54
CA LEU A 70 -3.84 5.81 -0.56
C LEU A 70 -2.36 5.65 -0.20
N ALA A 71 -2.08 4.95 0.89
CA ALA A 71 -0.71 4.58 1.27
C ALA A 71 -0.58 3.05 1.34
N GLY A 72 0.64 2.55 1.21
CA GLY A 72 0.91 1.13 1.33
C GLY A 72 2.35 0.81 1.69
N ALA A 73 2.56 -0.34 2.33
CA ALA A 73 3.88 -0.82 2.76
C ALA A 73 3.93 -2.35 2.77
N TYR A 74 5.12 -2.90 2.56
CA TYR A 74 5.38 -4.32 2.75
C TYR A 74 5.74 -4.57 4.22
N PHE A 75 4.94 -5.39 4.90
CA PHE A 75 5.07 -5.65 6.33
C PHE A 75 4.79 -7.12 6.61
N ARG A 76 5.73 -7.80 7.29
CA ARG A 76 5.62 -9.21 7.69
C ARG A 76 5.14 -10.15 6.57
N GLY A 77 5.73 -10.02 5.39
CA GLY A 77 5.41 -10.90 4.25
C GLY A 77 4.11 -10.55 3.52
N ARG A 78 3.44 -9.46 3.87
CA ARG A 78 2.16 -9.02 3.29
C ARG A 78 2.25 -7.57 2.86
N ILE A 79 1.36 -7.14 1.98
CA ILE A 79 1.23 -5.72 1.60
C ILE A 79 0.04 -5.14 2.34
N ILE A 80 0.26 -4.12 3.16
CA ILE A 80 -0.81 -3.41 3.85
C ILE A 80 -1.12 -2.14 3.08
N ILE A 81 -2.40 -1.91 2.78
CA ILE A 81 -2.93 -0.72 2.13
C ILE A 81 -3.87 -0.01 3.09
N VAL A 82 -3.70 1.30 3.24
CA VAL A 82 -4.51 2.11 4.17
C VAL A 82 -5.13 3.31 3.47
N GLY A 83 -6.35 3.63 3.90
CA GLY A 83 -7.04 4.87 3.61
C GLY A 83 -7.17 5.19 2.13
N GLY A 84 -6.90 6.44 1.77
CA GLY A 84 -7.14 7.01 0.46
C GLY A 84 -8.47 7.75 0.36
N TYR A 85 -8.82 8.14 -0.85
CA TYR A 85 -9.95 9.01 -1.16
C TYR A 85 -10.78 8.43 -2.29
N ASN A 86 -12.08 8.30 -2.05
CA ASN A 86 -13.07 7.87 -3.06
C ASN A 86 -14.22 8.89 -3.17
N ARG A 87 -15.34 8.49 -3.81
CA ARG A 87 -16.49 9.39 -4.00
C ARG A 87 -17.19 9.81 -2.70
N LYS A 88 -16.99 9.07 -1.61
CA LYS A 88 -17.60 9.32 -0.29
C LYS A 88 -16.71 10.16 0.63
N GLY A 89 -15.45 10.41 0.26
CA GLY A 89 -14.48 11.15 1.07
C GLY A 89 -13.21 10.35 1.36
N GLY A 90 -12.48 10.75 2.41
CA GLY A 90 -11.37 9.99 2.97
C GLY A 90 -11.82 8.66 3.57
N LEU A 91 -10.91 7.69 3.61
CA LEU A 91 -11.17 6.33 4.08
C LEU A 91 -10.32 6.00 5.30
N SER A 92 -10.91 5.30 6.27
CA SER A 92 -10.22 4.66 7.40
C SER A 92 -9.80 3.22 7.09
N SER A 93 -10.34 2.64 6.01
CA SER A 93 -10.23 1.20 5.78
C SER A 93 -8.80 0.74 5.59
N VAL A 94 -8.52 -0.46 6.09
CA VAL A 94 -7.23 -1.13 5.98
C VAL A 94 -7.43 -2.50 5.36
N ASP A 95 -6.69 -2.74 4.28
CA ASP A 95 -6.76 -3.99 3.54
C ASP A 95 -5.35 -4.60 3.48
N MET A 96 -5.23 -5.89 3.81
CA MET A 96 -4.03 -6.70 3.65
C MET A 96 -4.10 -7.47 2.34
N PHE A 97 -3.02 -7.49 1.59
CA PHE A 97 -2.88 -8.25 0.37
C PHE A 97 -1.75 -9.27 0.49
N SER A 98 -2.12 -10.54 0.31
CA SER A 98 -1.18 -11.64 0.09
C SER A 98 -0.77 -11.65 -1.39
N PRO A 99 0.50 -11.37 -1.73
CA PRO A 99 0.95 -11.28 -3.11
C PRO A 99 0.76 -12.59 -3.88
N PRO A 100 0.60 -12.55 -5.21
CA PRO A 100 0.44 -13.74 -6.03
C PRO A 100 1.51 -14.82 -5.82
N ASP A 101 1.10 -16.08 -5.82
CA ASP A 101 1.97 -17.26 -5.80
C ASP A 101 1.39 -18.38 -6.70
N ALA A 102 1.92 -19.61 -6.58
CA ALA A 102 1.48 -20.74 -7.39
C ALA A 102 0.04 -21.20 -7.07
N GLU A 103 -0.43 -21.00 -5.83
CA GLU A 103 -1.76 -21.40 -5.37
C GLU A 103 -2.78 -20.28 -5.59
N ARG A 104 -2.35 -19.02 -5.44
CA ARG A 104 -3.14 -17.80 -5.57
C ARG A 104 -2.56 -16.93 -6.67
N PRO A 105 -2.83 -17.21 -7.96
CA PRO A 105 -2.17 -16.55 -9.09
C PRO A 105 -2.47 -15.05 -9.22
N LEU A 106 -3.53 -14.55 -8.56
CA LEU A 106 -3.88 -13.13 -8.50
C LEU A 106 -3.62 -12.49 -7.13
N GLY A 107 -3.16 -13.27 -6.15
CA GLY A 107 -3.11 -12.87 -4.75
C GLY A 107 -4.49 -12.86 -4.09
N GLU A 108 -4.52 -12.50 -2.82
CA GLU A 108 -5.73 -12.54 -1.99
C GLU A 108 -5.80 -11.34 -1.05
N TRP A 109 -7.01 -10.83 -0.84
CA TRP A 109 -7.29 -9.70 0.05
C TRP A 109 -7.91 -10.18 1.37
N THR A 110 -7.51 -9.54 2.45
CA THR A 110 -8.06 -9.72 3.81
C THR A 110 -8.34 -8.35 4.39
N GLU A 111 -9.57 -8.11 4.86
CA GLU A 111 -9.94 -6.88 5.56
C GLU A 111 -9.32 -6.90 6.98
N LEU A 112 -8.70 -5.79 7.38
CA LEU A 112 -8.13 -5.62 8.71
C LEU A 112 -8.92 -4.56 9.49
N THR A 113 -8.59 -4.40 10.76
CA THR A 113 -9.13 -3.32 11.60
C THR A 113 -8.85 -1.95 10.97
N ASP A 114 -9.91 -1.19 10.76
CA ASP A 114 -9.87 0.21 10.30
C ASP A 114 -9.02 1.10 11.21
N MET A 115 -8.39 2.13 10.63
CA MET A 115 -7.75 3.21 11.37
C MET A 115 -8.76 3.98 12.22
N GLN A 116 -8.31 4.64 13.29
CA GLN A 116 -9.16 5.43 14.17
C GLN A 116 -9.78 6.65 13.47
N GLN A 117 -9.15 7.11 12.40
CA GLN A 117 -9.64 8.21 11.58
C GLN A 117 -9.42 7.96 10.08
N PRO A 118 -10.28 8.53 9.22
CA PRO A 118 -10.03 8.53 7.79
C PRO A 118 -8.73 9.26 7.44
N ARG A 119 -7.99 8.76 6.46
CA ARG A 119 -6.75 9.39 5.98
C ARG A 119 -6.64 9.32 4.47
N HIS A 120 -6.22 10.41 3.84
CA HIS A 120 -5.76 10.44 2.45
C HIS A 120 -4.53 11.34 2.33
N MET A 121 -3.66 11.08 1.34
CA MET A 121 -2.30 11.66 1.29
C MET A 121 -1.50 11.42 2.59
N CYS A 122 -1.73 10.28 3.25
CA CYS A 122 -0.90 9.84 4.37
C CYS A 122 0.27 8.99 3.87
N PHE A 123 1.13 8.61 4.81
CA PHE A 123 2.25 7.71 4.58
C PHE A 123 2.14 6.50 5.49
N LEU A 124 2.57 5.34 4.99
CA LEU A 124 2.67 4.12 5.77
C LEU A 124 4.15 3.73 5.87
N LEU A 125 4.68 3.68 7.08
CA LEU A 125 6.10 3.46 7.35
C LEU A 125 6.31 2.20 8.17
N VAL A 126 7.32 1.41 7.77
CA VAL A 126 7.81 0.28 8.57
C VAL A 126 9.12 0.69 9.21
N CYS A 127 9.20 0.59 10.54
CA CYS A 127 10.39 0.93 11.31
C CYS A 127 10.50 0.00 12.52
N ASN A 128 11.63 -0.70 12.65
CA ASN A 128 11.89 -1.67 13.72
C ASN A 128 10.74 -2.67 13.88
N GLU A 129 10.35 -3.35 12.79
CA GLU A 129 9.26 -4.33 12.76
C GLU A 129 7.89 -3.84 13.23
N ARG A 130 7.66 -2.51 13.18
CA ARG A 130 6.39 -1.85 13.50
C ARG A 130 5.91 -1.02 12.32
N LEU A 131 4.59 -0.85 12.23
CA LEU A 131 3.91 -0.19 11.12
C LEU A 131 3.19 1.07 11.61
N PHE A 132 3.45 2.21 10.98
CA PHE A 132 2.91 3.51 11.37
C PHE A 132 2.20 4.21 10.22
N ALA A 133 0.97 4.65 10.44
CA ALA A 133 0.25 5.56 9.55
C ALA A 133 0.49 7.00 10.01
N ILE A 134 1.06 7.83 9.15
CA ILE A 134 1.54 9.16 9.50
C ILE A 134 0.98 10.20 8.53
N GLY A 135 0.48 11.31 9.10
CA GLY A 135 -0.04 12.44 8.34
C GLY A 135 -1.42 12.18 7.73
N GLY A 136 -1.73 12.93 6.69
CA GLY A 136 -3.04 12.96 6.03
C GLY A 136 -3.68 14.34 6.10
N GLU A 137 -4.60 14.58 5.16
CA GLU A 137 -5.26 15.88 4.99
C GLU A 137 -6.65 15.96 5.67
N GLU A 138 -7.14 14.86 6.24
CA GLU A 138 -8.38 14.85 7.04
C GLU A 138 -8.13 15.38 8.46
N ASP A 139 -9.12 16.05 9.06
CA ASP A 139 -9.04 16.57 10.43
C ASP A 139 -9.30 15.44 11.45
N PRO A 140 -8.47 15.27 12.51
CA PRO A 140 -7.24 16.00 12.78
C PRO A 140 -6.09 15.65 11.83
N GLN A 141 -5.51 16.69 11.22
CA GLN A 141 -4.35 16.56 10.34
C GLN A 141 -3.06 16.30 11.14
N ASN A 142 -2.08 15.69 10.49
CA ASN A 142 -0.71 15.46 11.02
C ASN A 142 -0.67 14.60 12.29
N THR A 143 -1.45 13.53 12.30
CA THR A 143 -1.47 12.53 13.36
C THR A 143 -0.60 11.33 13.00
N VAL A 144 -0.16 10.60 14.02
CA VAL A 144 0.50 9.30 13.88
C VAL A 144 -0.40 8.27 14.54
N GLU A 145 -0.59 7.11 13.91
CA GLU A 145 -1.18 5.90 14.47
C GLU A 145 -0.22 4.71 14.28
N GLU A 146 -0.09 3.85 15.29
CA GLU A 146 0.68 2.61 15.22
C GLU A 146 -0.26 1.41 15.07
N PHE A 147 0.03 0.51 14.12
CA PHE A 147 -0.68 -0.76 14.00
C PHE A 147 0.00 -1.79 14.90
N SER A 148 -0.70 -2.24 15.95
CA SER A 148 -0.10 -2.99 17.05
C SER A 148 -0.94 -4.18 17.50
N SER A 149 -0.26 -5.20 18.03
CA SER A 149 -0.86 -6.39 18.64
C SER A 149 -1.07 -6.18 20.14
N LYS A 150 -2.02 -6.93 20.72
CA LYS A 150 -2.13 -7.04 22.19
C LYS A 150 -0.95 -7.80 22.81
N ASP A 151 -0.34 -8.69 22.04
CA ASP A 151 0.91 -9.35 22.42
C ASP A 151 2.07 -8.38 22.18
N PRO A 152 2.89 -8.05 23.19
CA PRO A 152 4.04 -7.16 23.03
C PRO A 152 5.15 -7.73 22.12
N LEU A 153 5.17 -9.05 21.87
CA LEU A 153 6.15 -9.71 21.00
C LEU A 153 5.44 -10.73 20.09
N PRO A 154 4.57 -10.26 19.18
CA PRO A 154 3.76 -11.16 18.37
C PRO A 154 4.67 -11.94 17.40
N PRO A 155 4.45 -13.25 17.21
CA PRO A 155 5.20 -14.07 16.25
C PRO A 155 5.27 -13.44 14.87
N ILE A 156 6.37 -13.64 14.15
CA ILE A 156 6.61 -13.01 12.83
C ILE A 156 5.51 -13.36 11.83
N ASP A 157 4.93 -14.56 11.95
CA ASP A 157 3.86 -15.13 11.13
C ASP A 157 2.44 -14.85 11.65
N SER A 158 2.27 -13.94 12.61
CA SER A 158 0.96 -13.51 13.11
C SER A 158 0.08 -12.98 11.97
N ASP A 159 -1.18 -13.43 11.94
CA ASP A 159 -2.16 -13.16 10.86
C ASP A 159 -2.61 -11.68 10.75
N LEU A 160 -2.15 -10.78 11.64
CA LEU A 160 -2.46 -9.34 11.67
C LEU A 160 -3.96 -8.98 11.84
N VAL A 161 -4.91 -9.90 11.61
CA VAL A 161 -6.37 -9.66 11.68
C VAL A 161 -6.83 -9.20 13.05
N THR A 162 -6.12 -9.61 14.11
CA THR A 162 -6.44 -9.23 15.50
C THR A 162 -5.75 -7.95 15.96
N TRP A 163 -4.89 -7.36 15.13
CA TRP A 163 -4.16 -6.15 15.46
C TRP A 163 -5.08 -4.93 15.34
N THR A 164 -4.72 -3.89 16.06
CA THR A 164 -5.50 -2.66 16.17
C THR A 164 -4.62 -1.44 16.03
N TRP A 165 -5.19 -0.33 15.57
CA TRP A 165 -4.51 0.95 15.54
C TRP A 165 -4.57 1.61 16.90
N ILE A 166 -3.41 1.87 17.49
CA ILE A 166 -3.26 2.53 18.78
C ILE A 166 -2.60 3.89 18.60
N GLU A 167 -2.86 4.75 19.58
CA GLU A 167 -2.18 6.03 19.78
C GLU A 167 -2.35 7.04 18.63
N ASN A 168 -3.24 8.01 18.80
CA ASN A 168 -3.37 9.15 17.89
C ASN A 168 -2.64 10.38 18.47
N ARG A 169 -1.32 10.47 18.24
CA ARG A 169 -0.56 11.67 18.64
C ARG A 169 -0.54 12.67 17.51
N ARG A 170 -1.04 13.88 17.77
CA ARG A 170 -0.90 15.01 16.86
C ARG A 170 0.52 15.57 16.96
N ALA A 171 1.20 15.69 15.83
CA ALA A 171 2.43 16.46 15.75
C ALA A 171 2.10 17.97 15.75
N SER A 172 1.81 18.52 16.93
CA SER A 172 1.25 19.87 17.12
C SER A 172 2.09 21.03 16.56
N LYS A 173 3.35 20.78 16.21
CA LYS A 173 4.29 21.77 15.63
C LYS A 173 4.50 21.63 14.11
N LEU A 174 3.85 20.67 13.45
CA LEU A 174 4.00 20.44 12.01
C LEU A 174 2.76 20.88 11.24
N ASN A 175 2.97 21.72 10.23
CA ASN A 175 1.91 22.19 9.34
C ASN A 175 1.53 21.14 8.27
N GLY A 176 2.41 20.18 7.97
CA GLY A 176 2.15 19.12 7.00
C GLY A 176 3.35 18.20 6.82
N ILE A 177 3.08 16.95 6.47
CA ILE A 177 4.09 15.98 6.03
C ILE A 177 3.89 15.76 4.53
N ARG A 178 4.90 16.04 3.71
CA ARG A 178 4.82 15.97 2.23
C ARG A 178 5.80 15.00 1.58
N GLY A 179 6.11 13.92 2.29
CA GLY A 179 6.93 12.84 1.78
C GLY A 179 7.42 11.96 2.92
N ALA A 180 7.38 10.65 2.71
CA ALA A 180 8.07 9.70 3.56
C ALA A 180 8.50 8.51 2.69
N ALA A 181 9.71 8.03 2.91
CA ALA A 181 10.25 6.87 2.22
C ALA A 181 10.66 5.84 3.26
N THR A 182 10.27 4.59 3.04
CA THR A 182 10.80 3.45 3.79
C THR A 182 11.99 2.90 3.00
N VAL A 183 13.16 2.82 3.64
CA VAL A 183 14.32 2.11 3.09
C VAL A 183 14.36 0.76 3.79
N ILE A 184 14.22 -0.32 3.01
CA ILE A 184 14.48 -1.68 3.49
C ILE A 184 15.98 -1.91 3.27
N LEU A 185 16.74 -2.11 4.34
CA LEU A 185 18.17 -2.44 4.32
C LEU A 185 18.38 -3.95 4.18
#